data_AF-W6LFW0-F1
#
_entry.id   AF-W6LFW0-F1
#
_cell.length_a   1.000
_cell.length_b   1.000
_cell.length_c   1.000
_cell.angle_alpha   90.00
_cell.angle_beta   90.00
_cell.angle_gamma   90.00
#
_symmetry.space_group_name_H-M   'P 1'
#
loop_
_entity.id
_entity.type
_entity.pdbx_description
1 polymer ?
#
loop_
_entity_poly.entity_id
_entity_poly.type
_entity_poly.pdbx_seq_one_letter_code
_entity_poly.pdbx_strand_id
1 'polypeptide(L)'
;MDLDFSHKGLFIFDASEISKGLEGCIKSSDEIESVLSKFLEHAPSVKAINLSNNSIHRFMGGRTLRTVTVLDLAFNSLTTLQSSSLPPALVKLNLFHNQLTCLDMLDRFLPSLEELNAGHNALASDGIRNLPVALLNLNLQSNKLEDLASLSTVKRLVKLDLSENRLTTPGELGVLKSMSYLRYLSIQDNLFTQDPFDLQSIVRNVAPWILNLNGVPLSHVEGNKIQRDVNAKLREERITLRTHRNRSCSPSRMHIEPCIPSTHSTAGPKIQFHMKNQSTKEFLVETKLKELEKMLAKSQKEEQQAFKQHELLLNQVKGCAKVIQDQAEQLETLRKTISTLKKDEEMLKKSTSEADRAFEQTHVSILTNQFTNSTHS
;
A
#
# COMPACT_ATOMS: atom_id res chain seq x y z
N MET A 1 3.52 -8.60 6.64
CA MET A 1 4.88 -8.01 6.57
C MET A 1 4.87 -7.05 5.40
N ASP A 2 5.52 -5.91 5.54
CA ASP A 2 5.61 -4.91 4.48
C ASP A 2 7.07 -4.85 4.03
N LEU A 3 7.31 -4.93 2.73
CA LEU A 3 8.64 -4.89 2.15
C LEU A 3 8.87 -3.54 1.51
N ASP A 4 9.97 -2.87 1.88
CA ASP A 4 10.36 -1.59 1.31
C ASP A 4 11.68 -1.71 0.55
N PHE A 5 11.58 -1.57 -0.76
CA PHE A 5 12.66 -1.54 -1.73
C PHE A 5 12.71 -0.20 -2.46
N SER A 6 12.18 0.86 -1.86
CA SER A 6 12.30 2.20 -2.42
C SER A 6 13.74 2.70 -2.43
N HIS A 7 14.09 3.53 -3.43
CA HIS A 7 15.42 4.14 -3.56
C HIS A 7 16.59 3.16 -3.61
N LYS A 8 16.38 1.95 -4.14
CA LYS A 8 17.42 0.92 -4.25
C LYS A 8 18.15 0.92 -5.59
N GLY A 9 17.75 1.78 -6.53
CA GLY A 9 18.33 1.82 -7.88
C GLY A 9 17.98 0.58 -8.70
N LEU A 10 16.81 -0.01 -8.47
CA LEU A 10 16.35 -1.19 -9.21
C LEU A 10 15.95 -0.81 -10.64
N PHE A 11 16.39 -1.60 -11.62
CA PHE A 11 16.01 -1.44 -13.03
C PHE A 11 14.95 -2.43 -13.49
N ILE A 12 14.89 -3.59 -12.84
CA ILE A 12 13.95 -4.68 -13.11
C ILE A 12 13.57 -5.28 -11.76
N PHE A 13 12.30 -5.64 -11.61
CA PHE A 13 11.84 -6.47 -10.51
C PHE A 13 11.19 -7.73 -11.09
N ASP A 14 11.78 -8.89 -10.81
CA ASP A 14 11.28 -10.17 -11.28
C ASP A 14 11.21 -11.20 -10.15
N ALA A 15 9.99 -11.45 -9.67
CA ALA A 15 9.68 -12.48 -8.69
C ALA A 15 9.38 -13.84 -9.36
N SER A 16 9.33 -13.93 -10.70
CA SER A 16 9.14 -15.20 -11.41
C SER A 16 10.36 -16.12 -11.36
N GLU A 17 11.55 -15.58 -11.08
CA GLU A 17 12.76 -16.38 -10.87
C GLU A 17 12.66 -17.26 -9.61
N ILE A 18 11.88 -16.85 -8.60
CA ILE A 18 11.57 -17.68 -7.43
C ILE A 18 10.80 -18.95 -7.84
N SER A 19 9.91 -18.85 -8.83
CA SER A 19 9.22 -20.00 -9.42
C SER A 19 10.11 -20.82 -10.36
N LYS A 20 10.98 -20.18 -11.17
CA LYS A 20 11.87 -20.90 -12.10
C LYS A 20 12.95 -21.73 -11.41
N GLY A 21 13.44 -21.27 -10.25
CA GLY A 21 14.33 -22.08 -9.39
C GLY A 21 13.70 -23.40 -8.94
N LEU A 22 12.37 -23.49 -8.92
CA LEU A 22 11.61 -24.71 -8.61
C LEU A 22 11.26 -25.53 -9.87
N GLU A 23 11.06 -24.88 -11.02
CA GLU A 23 10.81 -25.54 -12.32
C GLU A 23 11.97 -26.42 -12.78
N GLY A 24 13.22 -26.08 -12.42
CA GLY A 24 14.39 -26.92 -12.69
C GLY A 24 14.36 -28.31 -12.01
N CYS A 25 13.48 -28.51 -11.02
CA CYS A 25 13.39 -29.74 -10.23
C CYS A 25 12.10 -30.56 -10.48
N ILE A 26 11.11 -30.04 -11.22
CA ILE A 26 9.75 -30.64 -11.26
C ILE A 26 9.18 -30.65 -12.68
N LYS A 27 8.62 -31.79 -13.12
CA LYS A 27 8.23 -32.06 -14.52
C LYS A 27 6.74 -31.77 -14.86
N SER A 28 5.92 -31.27 -13.93
CA SER A 28 4.49 -30.99 -14.19
C SER A 28 3.99 -29.66 -13.59
N SER A 29 3.10 -28.97 -14.32
CA SER A 29 2.52 -27.66 -13.94
C SER A 29 1.69 -27.71 -12.65
N ASP A 30 1.01 -28.83 -12.39
CA ASP A 30 0.15 -28.99 -11.22
C ASP A 30 0.97 -29.25 -9.93
N GLU A 31 2.11 -29.94 -10.04
CA GLU A 31 3.05 -30.10 -8.93
C GLU A 31 3.79 -28.80 -8.61
N ILE A 32 4.07 -27.96 -9.62
CA ILE A 32 4.63 -26.62 -9.41
C ILE A 32 3.67 -25.75 -8.61
N GLU A 33 2.36 -25.75 -8.92
CA GLU A 33 1.37 -25.02 -8.10
C GLU A 33 1.27 -25.59 -6.67
N SER A 34 1.34 -26.91 -6.50
CA SER A 34 1.33 -27.56 -5.17
C SER A 34 2.58 -27.24 -4.33
N VAL A 35 3.76 -27.20 -4.96
CA VAL A 35 5.02 -26.87 -4.28
C VAL A 35 5.14 -25.37 -4.03
N LEU A 36 4.78 -24.52 -5.00
CA LEU A 36 4.70 -23.07 -4.79
C LEU A 36 3.66 -22.70 -3.73
N SER A 37 2.54 -23.41 -3.66
CA SER A 37 1.55 -23.19 -2.60
C SER A 37 2.13 -23.51 -1.23
N LYS A 38 2.76 -24.67 -1.04
CA LYS A 38 3.43 -25.07 0.21
C LYS A 38 4.65 -24.21 0.59
N PHE A 39 5.44 -23.77 -0.38
CA PHE A 39 6.61 -22.92 -0.13
C PHE A 39 6.19 -21.49 0.26
N LEU A 40 5.18 -20.96 -0.43
CA LEU A 40 4.58 -19.65 -0.12
C LEU A 40 3.62 -19.70 1.08
N GLU A 41 3.20 -20.88 1.56
CA GLU A 41 2.53 -21.05 2.87
C GLU A 41 3.49 -20.76 4.04
N HIS A 42 4.78 -21.06 3.87
CA HIS A 42 5.82 -20.79 4.86
C HIS A 42 6.57 -19.48 4.61
N ALA A 43 6.42 -18.89 3.43
CA ALA A 43 6.94 -17.55 3.15
C ALA A 43 6.20 -16.52 4.02
N PRO A 44 6.89 -15.50 4.54
CA PRO A 44 6.21 -14.42 5.25
C PRO A 44 5.12 -13.84 4.35
N SER A 45 3.89 -13.75 4.87
CA SER A 45 2.77 -13.15 4.14
C SER A 45 3.05 -11.66 3.96
N VAL A 46 3.69 -11.34 2.83
CA VAL A 46 3.94 -9.97 2.41
C VAL A 46 2.62 -9.41 1.90
N LYS A 47 2.16 -8.34 2.54
CA LYS A 47 0.88 -7.68 2.21
C LYS A 47 1.12 -6.40 1.43
N ALA A 48 2.14 -5.63 1.78
CA ALA A 48 2.53 -4.43 1.06
C ALA A 48 3.95 -4.54 0.52
N ILE A 49 4.15 -4.08 -0.72
CA ILE A 49 5.46 -3.92 -1.34
C ILE A 49 5.59 -2.50 -1.83
N ASN A 50 6.63 -1.80 -1.36
CA ASN A 50 7.04 -0.50 -1.87
C ASN A 50 8.27 -0.65 -2.76
N LEU A 51 8.12 -0.35 -4.05
CA LEU A 51 9.15 -0.32 -5.08
C LEU A 51 9.31 1.08 -5.67
N SER A 52 8.77 2.10 -5.00
CA SER A 52 8.78 3.47 -5.50
C SER A 52 10.19 4.07 -5.61
N ASN A 53 10.35 5.12 -6.42
CA ASN A 53 11.61 5.86 -6.54
C ASN A 53 12.79 4.97 -6.95
N ASN A 54 12.59 4.16 -7.98
CA ASN A 54 13.63 3.36 -8.62
C ASN A 54 13.68 3.71 -10.11
N SER A 55 14.32 2.88 -10.92
CA SER A 55 14.36 3.01 -12.38
C SER A 55 13.77 1.76 -13.04
N ILE A 56 12.71 1.21 -12.43
CA ILE A 56 12.13 -0.05 -12.88
C ILE A 56 11.45 0.19 -14.23
N HIS A 57 11.93 -0.51 -15.27
CA HIS A 57 11.33 -0.52 -16.60
C HIS A 57 10.50 -1.78 -16.85
N ARG A 58 10.71 -2.84 -16.04
CA ARG A 58 10.00 -4.10 -16.15
C ARG A 58 9.67 -4.66 -14.77
N PHE A 59 8.40 -4.97 -14.56
CA PHE A 59 7.89 -5.61 -13.34
C PHE A 59 7.27 -6.98 -13.69
N MET A 60 7.65 -8.01 -12.92
CA MET A 60 7.13 -9.37 -13.04
C MET A 60 6.88 -9.95 -11.64
N GLY A 61 5.68 -9.74 -11.10
CA GLY A 61 5.26 -10.28 -9.80
C GLY A 61 4.40 -11.54 -9.92
N GLY A 62 3.35 -11.43 -10.74
CA GLY A 62 2.39 -12.48 -11.06
C GLY A 62 1.81 -13.19 -9.83
N ARG A 63 1.56 -14.49 -9.98
CA ARG A 63 1.06 -15.35 -8.90
C ARG A 63 2.07 -15.57 -7.78
N THR A 64 3.35 -15.32 -8.00
CA THR A 64 4.38 -15.45 -6.95
C THR A 64 4.12 -14.50 -5.79
N LEU A 65 3.53 -13.34 -6.07
CA LEU A 65 3.16 -12.33 -5.07
C LEU A 65 1.69 -12.41 -4.64
N ARG A 66 1.05 -13.60 -4.67
CA ARG A 66 -0.41 -13.76 -4.44
C ARG A 66 -0.98 -13.19 -3.14
N THR A 67 -0.16 -12.93 -2.12
CA THR A 67 -0.61 -12.36 -0.83
C THR A 67 -0.56 -10.83 -0.80
N VAL A 68 0.07 -10.21 -1.79
CA VAL A 68 0.28 -8.76 -1.84
C VAL A 68 -1.03 -8.08 -2.20
N THR A 69 -1.47 -7.19 -1.32
CA THR A 69 -2.68 -6.38 -1.48
C THR A 69 -2.37 -4.92 -1.78
N VAL A 70 -1.16 -4.45 -1.46
CA VAL A 70 -0.71 -3.07 -1.72
C VAL A 70 0.60 -3.12 -2.48
N LEU A 71 0.65 -2.48 -3.64
CA LEU A 71 1.85 -2.37 -4.46
C LEU A 71 2.09 -0.92 -4.85
N ASP A 72 3.26 -0.40 -4.48
CA ASP A 72 3.72 0.91 -4.90
C ASP A 72 4.87 0.79 -5.90
N LEU A 73 4.64 1.29 -7.12
CA LEU A 73 5.57 1.38 -8.23
C LEU A 73 5.74 2.84 -8.70
N ALA A 74 5.40 3.82 -7.86
CA ALA A 74 5.49 5.23 -8.21
C ALA A 74 6.93 5.68 -8.48
N PHE A 75 7.11 6.73 -9.28
CA PHE A 75 8.43 7.29 -9.62
C PHE A 75 9.39 6.22 -10.14
N ASN A 76 8.94 5.50 -11.17
CA ASN A 76 9.74 4.54 -11.92
C ASN A 76 9.75 4.95 -13.40
N SER A 77 10.16 4.05 -14.28
CA SER A 77 10.24 4.31 -15.72
C SER A 77 9.55 3.23 -16.52
N LEU A 78 8.40 2.76 -16.02
CA LEU A 78 7.56 1.78 -16.68
C LEU A 78 6.92 2.42 -17.91
N THR A 79 7.18 1.86 -19.09
CA THR A 79 6.53 2.24 -20.35
C THR A 79 5.36 1.31 -20.69
N THR A 80 5.45 0.06 -20.25
CA THR A 80 4.41 -0.96 -20.40
C THR A 80 4.23 -1.72 -19.09
N LEU A 81 3.00 -2.08 -18.77
CA LEU A 81 2.69 -2.94 -17.62
C LEU A 81 1.71 -4.02 -18.05
N GLN A 82 2.18 -5.27 -18.06
CA GLN A 82 1.33 -6.41 -18.37
C GLN A 82 0.45 -6.71 -17.16
N SER A 83 -0.86 -6.63 -17.28
CA SER A 83 -1.78 -6.87 -16.15
C SER A 83 -1.66 -8.28 -15.55
N SER A 84 -1.24 -9.27 -16.35
CA SER A 84 -0.94 -10.64 -15.88
C SER A 84 0.29 -10.73 -14.97
N SER A 85 1.18 -9.72 -15.02
CA SER A 85 2.36 -9.63 -14.18
C SER A 85 2.06 -9.02 -12.81
N LEU A 86 0.85 -8.54 -12.57
CA LEU A 86 0.44 -7.96 -11.30
C LEU A 86 -0.10 -9.05 -10.35
N PRO A 87 0.07 -8.87 -9.03
CA PRO A 87 -0.51 -9.78 -8.04
C PRO A 87 -2.05 -9.77 -8.10
N PRO A 88 -2.73 -10.93 -8.15
CA PRO A 88 -4.18 -10.99 -8.33
C PRO A 88 -5.00 -10.50 -7.12
N ALA A 89 -4.39 -10.46 -5.92
CA ALA A 89 -5.05 -10.04 -4.69
C ALA A 89 -4.90 -8.53 -4.39
N LEU A 90 -4.42 -7.73 -5.36
CA LEU A 90 -4.25 -6.30 -5.16
C LEU A 90 -5.57 -5.59 -4.87
N VAL A 91 -5.51 -4.73 -3.85
CA VAL A 91 -6.56 -3.78 -3.45
C VAL A 91 -6.11 -2.35 -3.77
N LYS A 92 -4.81 -2.05 -3.62
CA LYS A 92 -4.23 -0.74 -3.88
C LYS A 92 -3.02 -0.84 -4.80
N LEU A 93 -3.03 -0.07 -5.88
CA LEU A 93 -1.95 0.00 -6.86
C LEU A 93 -1.56 1.45 -7.13
N ASN A 94 -0.29 1.77 -6.90
CA ASN A 94 0.28 3.08 -7.20
C ASN A 94 1.28 2.98 -8.35
N LEU A 95 0.97 3.64 -9.46
CA LEU A 95 1.74 3.74 -10.71
C LEU A 95 2.09 5.20 -11.03
N PHE A 96 1.93 6.09 -10.05
CA PHE A 96 2.14 7.53 -10.21
C PHE A 96 3.52 7.85 -10.79
N HIS A 97 3.59 8.80 -11.71
CA HIS A 97 4.85 9.26 -12.29
C HIS A 97 5.66 8.13 -12.95
N ASN A 98 5.07 7.56 -14.00
CA ASN A 98 5.69 6.60 -14.92
C ASN A 98 5.49 7.07 -16.37
N GLN A 99 5.70 6.20 -17.36
CA GLN A 99 5.59 6.51 -18.79
C GLN A 99 4.60 5.59 -19.50
N LEU A 100 3.58 5.11 -18.76
CA LEU A 100 2.61 4.14 -19.26
C LEU A 100 1.71 4.76 -20.33
N THR A 101 1.50 4.03 -21.42
CA THR A 101 0.58 4.43 -22.51
C THR A 101 -0.74 3.68 -22.49
N CYS A 102 -0.79 2.50 -21.85
CA CYS A 102 -2.00 1.71 -21.66
C CYS A 102 -1.98 0.88 -20.37
N LEU A 103 -3.17 0.52 -19.91
CA LEU A 103 -3.51 -0.29 -18.74
C LEU A 103 -4.63 -1.27 -19.11
N ASP A 104 -4.31 -2.22 -19.98
CA ASP A 104 -5.33 -3.11 -20.54
C ASP A 104 -5.64 -4.30 -19.63
N MET A 105 -6.90 -4.74 -19.61
CA MET A 105 -7.36 -5.97 -18.96
C MET A 105 -7.19 -6.00 -17.42
N LEU A 106 -7.12 -4.84 -16.76
CA LEU A 106 -7.00 -4.80 -15.30
C LEU A 106 -8.22 -5.43 -14.61
N ASP A 107 -9.42 -5.29 -15.16
CA ASP A 107 -10.65 -5.93 -14.68
C ASP A 107 -10.54 -7.46 -14.53
N ARG A 108 -9.87 -8.12 -15.47
CA ARG A 108 -9.71 -9.58 -15.50
C ARG A 108 -8.69 -10.07 -14.47
N PHE A 109 -7.60 -9.33 -14.29
CA PHE A 109 -6.48 -9.77 -13.45
C PHE A 109 -6.56 -9.24 -12.02
N LEU A 110 -7.23 -8.10 -11.80
CA LEU A 110 -7.32 -7.42 -10.51
C LEU A 110 -8.79 -7.16 -10.10
N PRO A 111 -9.60 -8.21 -9.92
CA PRO A 111 -11.04 -8.06 -9.65
C PRO A 111 -11.36 -7.37 -8.32
N SER A 112 -10.39 -7.35 -7.39
CA SER A 112 -10.51 -6.76 -6.06
C SER A 112 -9.86 -5.38 -5.92
N LEU A 113 -9.39 -4.78 -7.02
CA LEU A 113 -8.72 -3.49 -6.95
C LEU A 113 -9.72 -2.38 -6.63
N GLU A 114 -9.47 -1.66 -5.55
CA GLU A 114 -10.31 -0.56 -5.06
C GLU A 114 -9.66 0.81 -5.27
N GLU A 115 -8.32 0.89 -5.24
CA GLU A 115 -7.58 2.14 -5.39
C GLU A 115 -6.52 2.01 -6.48
N LEU A 116 -6.61 2.86 -7.51
CA LEU A 116 -5.64 2.95 -8.58
C LEU A 116 -5.16 4.40 -8.72
N ASN A 117 -3.85 4.60 -8.54
CA ASN A 117 -3.20 5.85 -8.86
C ASN A 117 -2.33 5.67 -10.11
N ALA A 118 -2.74 6.25 -11.24
CA ALA A 118 -2.00 6.24 -12.50
C ALA A 118 -1.76 7.67 -13.02
N GLY A 119 -1.68 8.65 -12.10
CA GLY A 119 -1.35 10.04 -12.44
C GLY A 119 0.07 10.20 -12.99
N HIS A 120 0.31 11.28 -13.74
CA HIS A 120 1.59 11.56 -14.42
C HIS A 120 2.08 10.37 -15.26
N ASN A 121 1.30 10.01 -16.26
CA ASN A 121 1.63 8.99 -17.25
C ASN A 121 1.30 9.54 -18.66
N ALA A 122 1.31 8.68 -19.68
CA ALA A 122 0.98 9.03 -21.06
C ALA A 122 -0.28 8.30 -21.55
N LEU A 123 -1.23 8.02 -20.65
CA LEU A 123 -2.44 7.26 -20.96
C LEU A 123 -3.37 8.08 -21.86
N ALA A 124 -3.77 7.49 -22.98
CA ALA A 124 -4.85 7.98 -23.82
C ALA A 124 -6.19 7.35 -23.40
N SER A 125 -7.32 7.87 -23.89
CA SER A 125 -8.67 7.38 -23.53
C SER A 125 -8.88 5.89 -23.81
N ASP A 126 -8.22 5.36 -24.84
CA ASP A 126 -8.23 3.92 -25.14
C ASP A 126 -7.31 3.09 -24.24
N GLY A 127 -6.30 3.72 -23.65
CA GLY A 127 -5.35 3.08 -22.75
C GLY A 127 -5.90 2.80 -21.35
N ILE A 128 -7.15 3.18 -21.06
CA ILE A 128 -7.82 2.93 -19.77
C ILE A 128 -9.09 2.09 -19.95
N ARG A 129 -9.16 1.28 -21.02
CA ARG A 129 -10.27 0.36 -21.25
C ARG A 129 -10.23 -0.78 -20.23
N ASN A 130 -11.41 -1.29 -19.86
CA ASN A 130 -11.56 -2.47 -18.99
C ASN A 130 -10.92 -2.31 -17.60
N LEU A 131 -11.20 -1.18 -16.93
CA LEU A 131 -10.84 -1.00 -15.53
C LEU A 131 -11.73 -1.86 -14.59
N PRO A 132 -11.21 -2.29 -13.42
CA PRO A 132 -11.97 -3.10 -12.47
C PRO A 132 -13.21 -2.40 -11.92
N VAL A 133 -14.35 -3.10 -11.97
CA VAL A 133 -15.65 -2.58 -11.49
C VAL A 133 -15.66 -2.31 -9.98
N ALA A 134 -14.73 -2.91 -9.23
CA ALA A 134 -14.57 -2.71 -7.79
C ALA A 134 -13.91 -1.36 -7.42
N LEU A 135 -13.37 -0.61 -8.38
CA LEU A 135 -12.67 0.65 -8.11
C LEU A 135 -13.56 1.67 -7.39
N LEU A 136 -12.98 2.26 -6.33
CA LEU A 136 -13.57 3.31 -5.51
C LEU A 136 -12.81 4.63 -5.69
N ASN A 137 -11.48 4.57 -5.82
CA ASN A 137 -10.63 5.73 -5.99
C ASN A 137 -9.75 5.57 -7.24
N LEU A 138 -9.84 6.53 -8.16
CA LEU A 138 -9.08 6.55 -9.39
C LEU A 138 -8.42 7.91 -9.59
N ASN A 139 -7.09 7.92 -9.69
CA ASN A 139 -6.32 9.10 -10.08
C ASN A 139 -5.73 8.90 -11.47
N LEU A 140 -6.11 9.77 -12.41
CA LEU A 140 -5.64 9.85 -13.79
C LEU A 140 -5.12 11.25 -14.12
N GLN A 141 -4.72 12.03 -13.11
CA GLN A 141 -4.12 13.36 -13.27
C GLN A 141 -2.94 13.35 -14.25
N SER A 142 -2.75 14.42 -15.02
CA SER A 142 -1.59 14.61 -15.91
C SER A 142 -1.40 13.44 -16.87
N ASN A 143 -2.44 13.14 -17.66
CA ASN A 143 -2.44 12.14 -18.74
C ASN A 143 -2.88 12.80 -20.08
N LYS A 144 -3.22 11.99 -21.08
CA LYS A 144 -3.60 12.44 -22.43
C LYS A 144 -5.04 12.02 -22.77
N LEU A 145 -5.94 12.04 -21.78
CA LEU A 145 -7.34 11.67 -21.98
C LEU A 145 -8.06 12.79 -22.74
N GLU A 146 -8.73 12.41 -23.84
CA GLU A 146 -9.53 13.31 -24.69
C GLU A 146 -11.04 13.03 -24.56
N ASP A 147 -11.40 11.82 -24.12
CA ASP A 147 -12.75 11.44 -23.74
C ASP A 147 -12.76 10.51 -22.50
N LEU A 148 -13.95 10.29 -21.95
CA LEU A 148 -14.17 9.48 -20.74
C LEU A 148 -15.01 8.21 -20.99
N ALA A 149 -15.24 7.83 -22.25
CA ALA A 149 -16.16 6.72 -22.59
C ALA A 149 -15.75 5.40 -21.94
N SER A 150 -14.44 5.15 -21.85
CA SER A 150 -13.83 3.98 -21.21
C SER A 150 -14.15 3.85 -19.71
N LEU A 151 -14.53 4.94 -19.03
CA LEU A 151 -14.89 4.93 -17.61
C LEU A 151 -16.35 4.52 -17.33
N SER A 152 -17.15 4.25 -18.35
CA SER A 152 -18.57 3.87 -18.21
C SER A 152 -18.80 2.57 -17.41
N THR A 153 -17.77 1.73 -17.27
CA THR A 153 -17.82 0.46 -16.53
C THR A 153 -17.64 0.64 -15.01
N VAL A 154 -16.92 1.66 -14.56
CA VAL A 154 -16.50 1.87 -13.17
C VAL A 154 -17.52 2.70 -12.37
N LYS A 155 -18.72 2.15 -12.21
CA LYS A 155 -19.88 2.86 -11.62
C LYS A 155 -19.80 3.10 -10.11
N ARG A 156 -18.89 2.42 -9.41
CA ARG A 156 -18.74 2.48 -7.95
C ARG A 156 -17.73 3.52 -7.47
N LEU A 157 -17.11 4.26 -8.39
CA LEU A 157 -16.15 5.31 -8.06
C LEU A 157 -16.75 6.33 -7.11
N VAL A 158 -15.99 6.67 -6.07
CA VAL A 158 -16.26 7.69 -5.06
C VAL A 158 -15.37 8.91 -5.30
N LYS A 159 -14.11 8.69 -5.71
CA LYS A 159 -13.13 9.74 -6.02
C LYS A 159 -12.55 9.55 -7.41
N LEU A 160 -12.59 10.61 -8.21
CA LEU A 160 -12.02 10.62 -9.55
C LEU A 160 -11.21 11.91 -9.75
N ASP A 161 -9.94 11.75 -10.10
CA ASP A 161 -9.07 12.85 -10.49
C ASP A 161 -8.73 12.73 -11.98
N LEU A 162 -9.14 13.72 -12.75
CA LEU A 162 -8.93 13.89 -14.19
C LEU A 162 -8.20 15.22 -14.48
N SER A 163 -7.57 15.82 -13.47
CA SER A 163 -6.85 17.09 -13.62
C SER A 163 -5.76 16.99 -14.69
N GLU A 164 -5.41 18.10 -15.34
CA GLU A 164 -4.31 18.16 -16.30
C GLU A 164 -4.42 17.12 -17.45
N ASN A 165 -5.63 16.92 -17.98
CA ASN A 165 -5.87 16.09 -19.16
C ASN A 165 -6.20 16.95 -20.39
N ARG A 166 -6.64 16.33 -21.48
CA ARG A 166 -6.91 16.97 -22.77
C ARG A 166 -8.39 16.95 -23.13
N LEU A 167 -9.26 16.91 -22.12
CA LEU A 167 -10.70 16.93 -22.35
C LEU A 167 -11.10 18.25 -23.02
N THR A 168 -11.78 18.17 -24.16
CA THR A 168 -12.02 19.31 -25.06
C THR A 168 -13.41 19.90 -24.92
N THR A 169 -14.40 19.09 -24.54
CA THR A 169 -15.79 19.48 -24.51
C THR A 169 -16.47 19.06 -23.21
N PRO A 170 -17.39 19.88 -22.67
CA PRO A 170 -18.18 19.48 -21.51
C PRO A 170 -19.07 18.25 -21.74
N GLY A 171 -19.36 17.91 -23.00
CA GLY A 171 -20.14 16.73 -23.38
C GLY A 171 -19.49 15.42 -22.96
N GLU A 172 -18.15 15.38 -22.87
CA GLU A 172 -17.38 14.21 -22.42
C GLU A 172 -17.73 13.81 -20.97
N LEU A 173 -18.18 14.77 -20.15
CA LEU A 173 -18.64 14.51 -18.79
C LEU A 173 -19.95 13.72 -18.74
N GLY A 174 -20.63 13.51 -19.87
CA GLY A 174 -21.89 12.75 -19.93
C GLY A 174 -21.80 11.35 -19.31
N VAL A 175 -20.61 10.74 -19.32
CA VAL A 175 -20.33 9.45 -18.69
C VAL A 175 -20.55 9.49 -17.18
N LEU A 176 -20.29 10.64 -16.54
CA LEU A 176 -20.47 10.82 -15.10
C LEU A 176 -21.93 10.60 -14.67
N LYS A 177 -22.92 10.79 -15.55
CA LYS A 177 -24.35 10.51 -15.26
C LYS A 177 -24.59 9.09 -14.77
N SER A 178 -23.74 8.14 -15.17
CA SER A 178 -23.84 6.74 -14.77
C SER A 178 -23.17 6.42 -13.42
N MET A 179 -22.41 7.37 -12.85
CA MET A 179 -21.59 7.21 -11.64
C MET A 179 -22.23 7.83 -10.39
N SER A 180 -23.32 7.23 -9.90
CA SER A 180 -24.12 7.77 -8.79
C SER A 180 -23.40 7.82 -7.43
N TYR A 181 -22.32 7.05 -7.27
CA TYR A 181 -21.51 7.01 -6.05
C TYR A 181 -20.41 8.07 -6.00
N LEU A 182 -20.15 8.78 -7.11
CA LEU A 182 -19.07 9.75 -7.19
C LEU A 182 -19.33 10.92 -6.24
N ARG A 183 -18.34 11.31 -5.44
CA ARG A 183 -18.49 12.42 -4.48
C ARG A 183 -17.42 13.48 -4.64
N TYR A 184 -16.24 13.09 -5.12
CA TYR A 184 -15.10 13.97 -5.32
C TYR A 184 -14.66 13.88 -6.77
N LEU A 185 -14.66 15.02 -7.45
CA LEU A 185 -14.22 15.13 -8.84
C LEU A 185 -13.16 16.24 -8.93
N SER A 186 -12.05 15.96 -9.58
CA SER A 186 -11.12 17.00 -10.03
C SER A 186 -10.99 16.95 -11.54
N ILE A 187 -11.19 18.08 -12.20
CA ILE A 187 -11.12 18.24 -13.66
C ILE A 187 -10.35 19.51 -14.05
N GLN A 188 -9.66 20.14 -13.10
CA GLN A 188 -8.87 21.36 -13.36
C GLN A 188 -7.84 21.14 -14.48
N ASP A 189 -7.45 22.23 -15.15
CA ASP A 189 -6.40 22.21 -16.18
C ASP A 189 -6.71 21.27 -17.37
N ASN A 190 -7.99 21.15 -17.75
CA ASN A 190 -8.44 20.57 -19.02
C ASN A 190 -8.77 21.67 -20.05
N LEU A 191 -8.81 21.35 -21.34
CA LEU A 191 -8.99 22.35 -22.40
C LEU A 191 -10.33 23.10 -22.31
N PHE A 192 -11.42 22.43 -21.93
CA PHE A 192 -12.72 23.09 -21.73
C PHE A 192 -12.83 23.87 -20.41
N THR A 193 -11.84 23.77 -19.51
CA THR A 193 -11.91 24.40 -18.19
C THR A 193 -11.45 25.85 -18.12
N GLN A 194 -11.20 26.48 -19.28
CA GLN A 194 -10.80 27.87 -19.38
C GLN A 194 -11.89 28.88 -18.93
N ASP A 195 -13.16 28.47 -18.85
CA ASP A 195 -14.25 29.29 -18.27
C ASP A 195 -14.81 28.68 -16.96
N PRO A 196 -14.41 29.17 -15.77
CA PRO A 196 -14.77 28.58 -14.49
C PRO A 196 -16.26 28.65 -14.10
N PHE A 197 -17.00 29.65 -14.61
CA PHE A 197 -18.39 29.88 -14.18
C PHE A 197 -19.36 28.89 -14.82
N ASP A 198 -19.07 28.44 -16.04
CA ASP A 198 -19.91 27.46 -16.74
C ASP A 198 -19.68 26.04 -16.21
N LEU A 199 -18.45 25.71 -15.79
CA LEU A 199 -18.09 24.38 -15.29
C LEU A 199 -18.91 23.92 -14.09
N GLN A 200 -19.09 24.78 -13.09
CA GLN A 200 -19.88 24.40 -11.91
C GLN A 200 -21.34 24.12 -12.27
N SER A 201 -21.90 24.91 -13.20
CA SER A 201 -23.28 24.77 -13.66
C SER A 201 -23.47 23.48 -14.47
N ILE A 202 -22.53 23.19 -15.37
CA ILE A 202 -22.48 21.96 -16.15
C ILE A 202 -22.37 20.74 -15.23
N VAL A 203 -21.41 20.74 -14.30
CA VAL A 203 -21.20 19.62 -13.38
C VAL A 203 -22.43 19.42 -12.48
N ARG A 204 -23.07 20.50 -12.02
CA ARG A 204 -24.34 20.41 -11.26
C ARG A 204 -25.47 19.79 -12.08
N ASN A 205 -25.54 20.06 -13.39
CA ASN A 205 -26.53 19.48 -14.28
C ASN A 205 -26.25 17.98 -14.55
N VAL A 206 -24.99 17.66 -14.86
CA VAL A 206 -24.57 16.33 -15.29
C VAL A 206 -24.41 15.35 -14.11
N ALA A 207 -23.91 15.82 -12.97
CA ALA A 207 -23.60 15.01 -11.79
C ALA A 207 -23.89 15.78 -10.48
N PRO A 208 -25.18 16.00 -10.13
CA PRO A 208 -25.59 16.82 -8.98
C PRO A 208 -25.18 16.26 -7.62
N TRP A 209 -24.77 14.99 -7.56
CA TRP A 209 -24.39 14.29 -6.34
C TRP A 209 -22.91 14.48 -5.94
N ILE A 210 -22.12 15.20 -6.75
CA ILE A 210 -20.75 15.58 -6.42
C ILE A 210 -20.75 16.58 -5.27
N LEU A 211 -19.97 16.29 -4.23
CA LEU A 211 -19.83 17.13 -3.04
C LEU A 211 -18.68 18.13 -3.18
N ASN A 212 -17.61 17.71 -3.84
CA ASN A 212 -16.39 18.50 -3.99
C ASN A 212 -15.92 18.46 -5.45
N LEU A 213 -15.72 19.65 -6.01
CA LEU A 213 -15.20 19.87 -7.35
C LEU A 213 -13.89 20.66 -7.24
N ASN A 214 -12.78 20.10 -7.73
CA ASN A 214 -11.45 20.75 -7.73
C ASN A 214 -11.02 21.24 -6.34
N GLY A 215 -11.29 20.46 -5.29
CA GLY A 215 -11.01 20.84 -3.90
C GLY A 215 -12.02 21.81 -3.29
N VAL A 216 -12.89 22.42 -4.09
CA VAL A 216 -13.92 23.35 -3.63
C VAL A 216 -15.20 22.60 -3.27
N PRO A 217 -15.72 22.74 -2.04
CA PRO A 217 -17.05 22.22 -1.71
C PRO A 217 -18.09 22.93 -2.55
N LEU A 218 -18.84 22.19 -3.36
CA LEU A 218 -20.05 22.74 -3.98
C LEU A 218 -21.05 22.92 -2.85
N SER A 219 -21.22 24.16 -2.39
CA SER A 219 -21.94 24.56 -1.16
C SER A 219 -23.44 24.24 -1.15
N HIS A 220 -23.91 23.38 -2.04
CA HIS A 220 -25.31 23.05 -2.18
C HIS A 220 -25.53 21.56 -2.39
N VAL A 221 -25.61 20.82 -1.28
CA VAL A 221 -26.28 19.52 -1.25
C VAL A 221 -27.03 19.39 0.08
N GLU A 222 -28.34 19.61 0.04
CA GLU A 222 -29.30 19.14 1.05
C GLU A 222 -29.29 17.60 1.20
N GLY A 223 -28.57 16.87 0.33
CA GLY A 223 -28.46 15.41 0.31
C GLY A 223 -27.46 14.78 1.28
N ASN A 224 -26.97 15.46 2.33
CA ASN A 224 -26.10 14.84 3.33
C ASN A 224 -26.69 14.88 4.75
N LYS A 225 -27.99 14.56 4.90
CA LYS A 225 -28.61 14.30 6.22
C LYS A 225 -27.75 13.32 7.04
N ILE A 226 -27.25 12.26 6.41
CA ILE A 226 -26.46 11.23 7.08
C ILE A 226 -25.12 11.78 7.60
N GLN A 227 -24.36 12.53 6.79
CA GLN A 227 -23.08 13.10 7.24
C GLN A 227 -23.28 14.27 8.23
N ARG A 228 -24.35 15.06 8.07
CA ARG A 228 -24.72 16.12 9.04
C ARG A 228 -25.11 15.52 10.38
N ASP A 229 -25.90 14.45 10.41
CA ASP A 229 -26.32 13.77 11.65
C ASP A 229 -25.13 13.11 12.35
N VAL A 230 -24.20 12.52 11.59
CA VAL A 230 -22.96 11.95 12.13
C VAL A 230 -22.04 13.05 12.68
N ASN A 231 -21.85 14.16 11.95
CA ASN A 231 -21.00 15.26 12.41
C ASN A 231 -21.65 16.09 13.54
N ALA A 232 -22.98 16.16 13.60
CA ALA A 232 -23.74 16.80 14.68
C ALA A 232 -23.64 15.97 15.96
N LYS A 233 -23.83 14.64 15.87
CA LYS A 233 -23.63 13.73 17.01
C LYS A 233 -22.20 13.80 17.54
N LEU A 234 -21.19 13.77 16.68
CA LEU A 234 -19.78 13.89 17.09
C LEU A 234 -19.44 15.27 17.70
N ARG A 235 -20.15 16.34 17.32
CA ARG A 235 -19.99 17.67 17.92
C ARG A 235 -20.66 17.75 19.29
N GLU A 236 -21.87 17.21 19.45
CA GLU A 236 -22.54 17.13 20.75
C GLU A 236 -21.75 16.30 21.76
N GLU A 237 -21.16 15.18 21.32
CA GLU A 237 -20.31 14.31 22.14
C GLU A 237 -19.03 15.04 22.59
N ARG A 238 -18.40 15.83 21.71
CA ARG A 238 -17.23 16.65 22.08
C ARG A 238 -17.57 17.80 23.02
N ILE A 239 -18.76 18.38 22.93
CA ILE A 239 -19.22 19.46 23.82
C ILE A 239 -19.57 18.91 25.20
N THR A 240 -20.22 17.75 25.27
CA THR A 240 -20.52 17.06 26.55
C THR A 240 -19.27 16.54 27.26
N LEU A 241 -18.29 16.02 26.52
CA LEU A 241 -16.99 15.62 27.09
C LEU A 241 -16.19 16.81 27.63
N ARG A 242 -16.38 18.02 27.09
CA ARG A 242 -15.77 19.25 27.61
C ARG A 242 -16.48 19.81 28.85
N THR A 243 -17.80 19.65 28.96
CA THR A 243 -18.55 20.10 30.16
C THR A 243 -18.39 19.14 31.34
N HIS A 244 -18.17 17.84 31.09
CA HIS A 244 -17.92 16.86 32.15
C HIS A 244 -16.49 16.91 32.73
N ARG A 245 -15.52 17.50 32.00
CA ARG A 245 -14.16 17.68 32.51
C ARG A 245 -13.99 18.88 33.46
N ASN A 246 -14.98 19.79 33.50
CA ASN A 246 -14.96 21.00 34.34
C ASN A 246 -15.84 20.92 35.60
N ARG A 247 -16.42 19.76 35.92
CA ARG A 247 -17.18 19.54 37.16
C ARG A 247 -16.60 18.38 37.97
N SER A 248 -15.39 18.56 38.51
CA SER A 248 -14.84 17.68 39.54
C SER A 248 -14.16 18.51 40.63
N CYS A 249 -14.91 18.84 41.68
CA CYS A 249 -14.53 19.30 43.04
C CYS A 249 -15.88 19.45 43.80
N SER A 250 -16.19 18.93 44.99
CA SER A 250 -15.45 18.29 46.11
C SER A 250 -16.50 17.56 47.01
N PRO A 251 -16.13 16.68 47.97
CA PRO A 251 -17.07 15.93 48.81
C PRO A 251 -17.20 16.47 50.25
N SER A 252 -18.44 16.59 50.77
CA SER A 252 -18.79 16.71 52.21
C SER A 252 -20.28 16.35 52.38
N ARG A 253 -20.73 15.25 53.01
CA ARG A 253 -20.75 14.83 54.44
C ARG A 253 -22.11 15.12 55.14
N MET A 254 -22.82 14.02 55.41
CA MET A 254 -23.69 13.65 56.57
C MET A 254 -25.14 14.13 56.81
N HIS A 255 -25.88 13.14 57.37
CA HIS A 255 -27.08 13.11 58.26
C HIS A 255 -28.48 13.14 57.61
N ILE A 256 -29.27 12.04 57.65
CA ILE A 256 -30.00 11.32 58.75
C ILE A 256 -31.19 12.12 59.32
N GLU A 257 -32.39 11.81 58.78
CA GLU A 257 -33.73 11.53 59.40
C GLU A 257 -34.29 12.34 60.61
N PRO A 258 -35.58 12.23 60.97
CA PRO A 258 -36.83 11.93 60.22
C PRO A 258 -38.05 12.78 60.70
N CYS A 259 -39.25 12.47 60.18
CA CYS A 259 -40.60 12.51 60.83
C CYS A 259 -41.74 13.25 60.11
N ILE A 260 -42.89 12.60 60.26
CA ILE A 260 -44.23 12.65 59.62
C ILE A 260 -45.20 13.40 60.59
N PRO A 261 -46.55 13.59 60.39
CA PRO A 261 -47.46 13.81 59.24
C PRO A 261 -48.36 15.10 59.36
N SER A 262 -49.29 15.23 58.39
CA SER A 262 -50.69 15.73 58.50
C SER A 262 -50.88 17.20 58.06
N THR A 263 -51.90 17.64 57.30
CA THR A 263 -53.30 17.22 57.07
C THR A 263 -53.90 17.89 55.79
N HIS A 264 -55.08 17.39 55.35
CA HIS A 264 -56.15 18.02 54.51
C HIS A 264 -55.92 18.20 52.99
N SER A 265 -56.68 17.47 52.14
CA SER A 265 -57.97 17.85 51.49
C SER A 265 -57.75 18.93 50.40
N THR A 266 -58.10 18.83 49.10
CA THR A 266 -59.24 18.17 48.42
C THR A 266 -59.05 18.28 46.88
N ALA A 267 -59.62 17.32 46.13
CA ALA A 267 -60.22 17.41 44.78
C ALA A 267 -59.36 17.47 43.48
N GLY A 268 -59.60 16.48 42.59
CA GLY A 268 -59.50 16.60 41.11
C GLY A 268 -58.68 15.51 40.39
N PRO A 269 -59.25 14.70 39.45
CA PRO A 269 -58.62 13.49 38.94
C PRO A 269 -57.75 13.74 37.68
N LYS A 270 -56.54 13.17 37.64
CA LYS A 270 -55.83 12.85 36.40
C LYS A 270 -55.18 11.48 36.54
N ILE A 271 -55.75 10.52 35.83
CA ILE A 271 -55.28 9.14 35.76
C ILE A 271 -53.88 9.11 35.13
N GLN A 272 -52.99 8.43 35.85
CA GLN A 272 -51.61 8.11 35.53
C GLN A 272 -51.47 7.32 34.23
N PHE A 273 -50.59 7.80 33.36
CA PHE A 273 -49.78 6.96 32.47
C PHE A 273 -48.38 7.57 32.38
N HIS A 274 -47.67 7.63 33.50
CA HIS A 274 -46.27 8.07 33.53
C HIS A 274 -45.53 7.52 34.74
N MET A 275 -45.33 6.20 34.80
CA MET A 275 -44.36 5.59 35.72
C MET A 275 -44.13 4.12 35.32
N LYS A 276 -43.32 3.91 34.28
CA LYS A 276 -42.64 2.61 34.00
C LYS A 276 -41.47 2.71 33.01
N ASN A 277 -41.31 3.83 32.30
CA ASN A 277 -40.25 4.00 31.27
C ASN A 277 -38.92 4.57 31.78
N GLN A 278 -38.80 4.93 33.07
CA GLN A 278 -37.57 5.53 33.61
C GLN A 278 -36.60 4.45 34.12
N SER A 279 -37.12 3.42 34.79
CA SER A 279 -36.34 2.27 35.28
C SER A 279 -35.72 1.43 34.16
N THR A 280 -36.38 1.28 33.01
CA THR A 280 -35.85 0.50 31.88
C THR A 280 -34.73 1.21 31.12
N LYS A 281 -34.77 2.55 31.05
CA LYS A 281 -33.71 3.35 30.43
C LYS A 281 -32.47 3.44 31.30
N GLU A 282 -32.62 3.62 32.61
CA GLU A 282 -31.50 3.64 33.55
C GLU A 282 -30.81 2.27 33.62
N PHE A 283 -31.57 1.18 33.67
CA PHE A 283 -31.02 -0.18 33.62
C PHE A 283 -30.28 -0.46 32.31
N LEU A 284 -30.81 0.00 31.17
CA LEU A 284 -30.16 -0.14 29.86
C LEU A 284 -28.86 0.65 29.78
N VAL A 285 -28.84 1.88 30.32
CA VAL A 285 -27.64 2.71 30.39
C VAL A 285 -26.59 2.06 31.29
N GLU A 286 -26.96 1.56 32.46
CA GLU A 286 -26.03 0.89 33.37
C GLU A 286 -25.47 -0.41 32.78
N THR A 287 -26.30 -1.16 32.04
CA THR A 287 -25.86 -2.35 31.30
C THR A 287 -24.87 -1.99 30.18
N LYS A 288 -25.15 -0.91 29.44
CA LYS A 288 -24.26 -0.41 28.39
C LYS A 288 -22.95 0.16 28.93
N LEU A 289 -22.98 0.77 30.12
CA LEU A 289 -21.81 1.27 30.83
C LEU A 289 -20.88 0.12 31.23
N LYS A 290 -21.43 -0.94 31.84
CA LYS A 290 -20.67 -2.16 32.18
C LYS A 290 -20.10 -2.85 30.94
N GLU A 291 -20.84 -2.85 29.83
CA GLU A 291 -20.38 -3.39 28.55
C GLU A 291 -19.22 -2.56 27.96
N LEU A 292 -19.31 -1.22 28.01
CA LEU A 292 -18.25 -0.31 27.59
C LEU A 292 -16.99 -0.42 28.47
N GLU A 293 -17.14 -0.52 29.80
CA GLU A 293 -16.02 -0.75 30.72
C GLU A 293 -15.30 -2.06 30.41
N LYS A 294 -16.06 -3.12 30.12
CA LYS A 294 -15.50 -4.42 29.71
C LYS A 294 -14.77 -4.32 28.37
N MET A 295 -15.29 -3.55 27.40
CA MET A 295 -14.61 -3.31 26.13
C MET A 295 -13.33 -2.48 26.30
N LEU A 296 -13.35 -1.46 27.15
CA LEU A 296 -12.18 -0.64 27.46
C LEU A 296 -11.08 -1.46 28.13
N ALA A 297 -11.43 -2.29 29.11
CA ALA A 297 -10.49 -3.19 29.77
C ALA A 297 -9.92 -4.24 28.80
N LYS A 298 -10.72 -4.72 27.84
CA LYS A 298 -10.26 -5.61 26.77
C LYS A 298 -9.26 -4.89 25.85
N SER A 299 -9.60 -3.68 25.40
CA SER A 299 -8.74 -2.86 24.54
C SER A 299 -7.41 -2.51 25.21
N GLN A 300 -7.41 -2.16 26.50
CA GLN A 300 -6.18 -1.90 27.26
C GLN A 300 -5.29 -3.16 27.40
N LYS A 301 -5.90 -4.34 27.60
CA LYS A 301 -5.14 -5.60 27.62
C LYS A 301 -4.54 -5.93 26.25
N GLU A 302 -5.30 -5.71 25.17
CA GLU A 302 -4.82 -5.87 23.80
C GLU A 302 -3.67 -4.91 23.49
N GLU A 303 -3.76 -3.64 23.93
CA GLU A 303 -2.70 -2.65 23.80
C GLU A 303 -1.42 -3.04 24.57
N GLN A 304 -1.56 -3.49 25.83
CA GLN A 304 -0.42 -4.00 26.61
C GLN A 304 0.21 -5.24 25.98
N GLN A 305 -0.60 -6.13 25.39
CA GLN A 305 -0.10 -7.30 24.68
C GLN A 305 0.64 -6.91 23.40
N ALA A 306 0.12 -5.95 22.64
CA ALA A 306 0.77 -5.40 21.46
C ALA A 306 2.11 -4.72 21.81
N PHE A 307 2.16 -3.99 22.93
CA PHE A 307 3.40 -3.36 23.41
C PHE A 307 4.47 -4.41 23.76
N LYS A 308 4.11 -5.48 24.47
CA LYS A 308 5.03 -6.59 24.79
C LYS A 308 5.50 -7.32 23.52
N GLN A 309 4.61 -7.52 22.56
CA GLN A 309 4.98 -8.11 21.26
C GLN A 309 5.94 -7.20 20.48
N HIS A 310 5.71 -5.89 20.50
CA HIS A 310 6.59 -4.92 19.86
C HIS A 310 7.99 -4.91 20.48
N GLU A 311 8.08 -4.97 21.82
CA GLU A 311 9.36 -5.04 22.53
C GLU A 311 10.13 -6.33 22.20
N LEU A 312 9.45 -7.48 22.12
CA LEU A 312 10.04 -8.74 21.72
C LEU A 312 10.59 -8.67 20.29
N LEU A 313 9.82 -8.11 19.36
CA LEU A 313 10.25 -7.91 17.97
C LEU A 313 11.47 -6.99 17.89
N LEU A 314 11.50 -5.91 18.67
CA LEU A 314 12.65 -5.00 18.72
C LEU A 314 13.91 -5.73 19.19
N ASN A 315 13.79 -6.61 20.19
CA ASN A 315 14.90 -7.41 20.68
C ASN A 315 15.37 -8.44 19.65
N GLN A 316 14.44 -9.06 18.91
CA GLN A 316 14.77 -9.96 17.80
C GLN A 316 15.49 -9.22 16.67
N VAL A 317 15.02 -8.04 16.28
CA VAL A 317 15.67 -7.20 15.25
C VAL A 317 17.08 -6.81 15.67
N LYS A 318 17.28 -6.41 16.93
CA LYS A 318 18.62 -6.14 17.48
C LYS A 318 19.53 -7.37 17.43
N GLY A 319 19.00 -8.56 17.74
CA GLY A 319 19.72 -9.82 17.62
C GLY A 319 20.14 -10.11 16.17
N CYS A 320 19.22 -9.99 15.22
CA CYS A 320 19.51 -10.17 13.79
C CYS A 320 20.53 -9.17 13.28
N ALA A 321 20.44 -7.89 13.68
CA ALA A 321 21.41 -6.87 13.30
C ALA A 321 22.84 -7.23 13.75
N LYS A 322 22.98 -7.77 14.97
CA LYS A 322 24.28 -8.25 15.46
C LYS A 322 24.84 -9.39 14.62
N VAL A 323 24.01 -10.38 14.27
CA VAL A 323 24.43 -11.50 13.41
C VAL A 323 24.86 -11.01 12.02
N ILE A 324 24.13 -10.05 11.44
CA ILE A 324 24.51 -9.46 10.14
C ILE A 324 25.85 -8.75 10.23
N GLN A 325 26.11 -8.02 11.32
CA GLN A 325 27.38 -7.35 11.56
C GLN A 325 28.53 -8.37 11.70
N ASP A 326 28.34 -9.43 12.49
CA ASP A 326 29.32 -10.50 12.66
C ASP A 326 29.64 -11.20 11.31
N GLN A 327 28.62 -11.43 10.47
CA GLN A 327 28.79 -11.99 9.13
C GLN A 327 29.54 -11.04 8.18
N ALA A 328 29.29 -9.73 8.27
CA ALA A 328 30.02 -8.75 7.46
C ALA A 328 31.51 -8.71 7.82
N GLU A 329 31.86 -8.81 9.10
CA GLU A 329 33.26 -8.90 9.56
C GLU A 329 33.94 -10.19 9.06
N GLN A 330 33.23 -11.33 9.09
CA GLN A 330 33.73 -12.59 8.52
C GLN A 330 33.96 -12.51 7.01
N LEU A 331 33.06 -11.87 6.25
CA LEU A 331 33.26 -11.67 4.82
C LEU A 331 34.49 -10.80 4.52
N GLU A 332 34.74 -9.77 5.32
CA GLU A 332 35.90 -8.90 5.14
C GLU A 332 37.22 -9.63 5.44
N THR A 333 37.24 -10.48 6.48
CA THR A 333 38.41 -11.34 6.76
C THR A 333 38.67 -12.34 5.63
N LEU A 334 37.62 -13.00 5.11
CA LEU A 334 37.74 -13.89 3.95
C LEU A 334 38.25 -13.17 2.70
N ARG A 335 37.78 -11.95 2.44
CA ARG A 335 38.27 -11.12 1.32
C ARG A 335 39.77 -10.84 1.43
N LYS A 336 40.26 -10.53 2.63
CA LYS A 336 41.70 -10.33 2.88
C LYS A 336 42.49 -11.61 2.62
N THR A 337 42.01 -12.76 3.09
CA THR A 337 42.67 -14.06 2.84
C THR A 337 42.70 -14.43 1.35
N ILE A 338 41.61 -14.18 0.61
CA ILE A 338 41.60 -14.40 -0.84
C ILE A 338 42.62 -13.48 -1.51
N SER A 339 42.75 -12.23 -1.07
CA SER A 339 43.75 -11.31 -1.62
C SER A 339 45.19 -11.75 -1.33
N THR A 340 45.48 -12.35 -0.18
CA THR A 340 46.83 -12.86 0.11
C THR A 340 47.12 -14.10 -0.73
N LEU A 341 46.17 -15.04 -0.80
CA LEU A 341 46.33 -16.25 -1.62
C LEU A 341 46.54 -15.93 -3.11
N LYS A 342 45.86 -14.92 -3.64
CA LYS A 342 46.11 -14.46 -5.03
C LYS A 342 47.53 -13.95 -5.24
N LYS A 343 48.09 -13.22 -4.27
CA LYS A 343 49.49 -12.75 -4.34
C LYS A 343 50.47 -13.91 -4.30
N ASP A 344 50.21 -14.90 -3.45
CA ASP A 344 51.03 -16.10 -3.34
C ASP A 344 50.98 -16.92 -4.64
N GLU A 345 49.80 -17.05 -5.25
CA GLU A 345 49.63 -17.70 -6.57
C GLU A 345 50.44 -16.99 -7.67
N GLU A 346 50.42 -15.65 -7.71
CA GLU A 346 51.22 -14.87 -8.66
C GLU A 346 52.73 -15.06 -8.44
N MET A 347 53.19 -15.08 -7.19
CA MET A 347 54.61 -15.33 -6.88
C MET A 347 55.04 -16.74 -7.30
N LEU A 348 54.22 -17.76 -7.04
CA LEU A 348 54.50 -19.13 -7.46
C LEU A 348 54.56 -19.24 -8.98
N LYS A 349 53.62 -18.63 -9.72
CA LYS A 349 53.66 -18.61 -11.19
C LYS A 349 54.94 -17.99 -11.74
N LYS A 350 55.42 -16.91 -11.12
CA LYS A 350 56.68 -16.26 -11.51
C LYS A 350 57.88 -17.19 -11.25
N SER A 351 57.94 -17.82 -10.08
CA SER A 351 59.02 -18.75 -9.75
C SER A 351 59.05 -19.97 -10.68
N THR A 352 57.89 -20.51 -11.05
CA THR A 352 57.80 -21.63 -12.01
C THR A 352 58.30 -21.19 -13.39
N SER A 353 57.87 -20.03 -13.88
CA SER A 353 58.34 -19.50 -15.17
C SER A 353 59.85 -19.24 -15.21
N GLU A 354 60.43 -18.77 -14.10
CA GLU A 354 61.88 -18.60 -13.96
C GLU A 354 62.62 -19.94 -13.98
N ALA A 355 62.08 -20.96 -13.29
CA ALA A 355 62.63 -22.31 -13.30
C ALA A 355 62.57 -22.96 -14.69
N ASP A 356 61.44 -22.82 -15.39
CA ASP A 356 61.26 -23.33 -16.76
C ASP A 356 62.27 -22.69 -17.72
N ARG A 357 62.45 -21.37 -17.63
CA ARG A 357 63.46 -20.65 -18.44
C ARG A 357 64.88 -21.11 -18.11
N ALA A 358 65.21 -21.34 -16.84
CA ALA A 358 66.53 -21.83 -16.44
C ALA A 358 66.78 -23.26 -16.97
N PHE A 359 65.75 -24.11 -16.95
CA PHE A 359 65.81 -25.45 -17.52
C PHE A 359 66.06 -25.41 -19.04
N GLU A 360 65.32 -24.58 -19.79
CA GLU A 360 65.53 -24.40 -21.23
C GLU A 360 66.95 -23.91 -21.56
N GLN A 361 67.45 -22.91 -20.82
CA GLN A 361 68.81 -22.38 -21.01
C GLN A 361 69.88 -23.46 -20.77
N THR A 362 69.70 -24.28 -19.75
CA THR A 362 70.62 -25.38 -19.43
C THR A 362 70.58 -26.44 -20.54
N HIS A 363 69.39 -26.80 -21.01
CA HIS A 363 69.21 -27.78 -22.09
C HIS A 363 69.84 -27.31 -23.41
N VAL A 364 69.63 -26.05 -23.79
CA VAL A 364 70.26 -25.44 -24.97
C VAL A 364 71.79 -25.47 -24.83
N SER A 365 72.32 -25.11 -23.66
CA SER A 365 73.76 -25.10 -23.40
C SER A 365 74.40 -26.49 -23.52
N ILE A 366 73.71 -27.53 -23.03
CA ILE A 366 74.15 -28.92 -23.16
C ILE A 366 74.17 -29.36 -24.62
N LEU A 367 73.10 -29.06 -25.38
CA LEU A 367 73.04 -29.37 -26.81
C LEU A 367 74.17 -28.68 -27.58
N THR A 368 74.39 -27.37 -27.36
CA THR A 368 75.48 -26.65 -28.04
C THR A 368 76.85 -27.25 -27.75
N ASN A 369 77.13 -27.67 -26.50
CA ASN A 369 78.40 -28.31 -26.15
C ASN A 369 78.57 -29.70 -26.79
N GLN A 370 77.48 -30.46 -26.99
CA GLN A 370 77.54 -31.74 -27.72
C GLN A 370 77.78 -31.55 -29.22
N PHE A 371 77.25 -30.49 -29.82
CA PHE A 371 77.50 -30.15 -31.21
C PHE A 371 78.93 -29.64 -31.45
N THR A 372 79.50 -28.85 -30.53
CA THR A 372 80.90 -28.38 -30.67
C THR A 372 81.92 -29.50 -30.51
N ASN A 373 81.63 -30.51 -29.68
CA ASN A 373 82.51 -31.66 -29.48
C ASN A 373 82.44 -32.69 -30.63
N SER A 374 81.33 -32.74 -31.38
CA SER A 374 81.20 -33.62 -32.55
C SER A 374 81.81 -33.04 -33.84
N THR A 375 82.14 -31.74 -33.88
CA THR A 375 82.85 -31.08 -34.99
C THR A 375 84.39 -31.08 -34.87
N HIS A 376 84.94 -31.67 -33.80
CA HIS A 376 86.39 -31.77 -33.54
C HIS A 376 86.93 -33.21 -33.53
N SER A 377 86.15 -34.18 -34.02
CA SER A 377 86.63 -35.49 -34.49
C SER A 377 86.46 -35.55 -36.00
#